data_AF-A0A536HYU8-F1
#
_entry.id   AF-A0A536HYU8-F1
#
_cell.length_a   1.000
_cell.length_b   1.000
_cell.length_c   1.000
_cell.angle_alpha   90.00
_cell.angle_beta   90.00
_cell.angle_gamma   90.00
#
_symmetry.space_group_name_H-M   'P 1'
#
loop_
_entity.id
_entity.type
_entity.pdbx_description
1 polymer ?
#
loop_
_entity_poly.entity_id
_entity_poly.type
_entity_poly.pdbx_seq_one_letter_code
_entity_poly.pdbx_strand_id
1 'polypeptide(L)'
;MSQPDSEPKQPDDERVVALHRATITGVDFRRARFDKFSLGGCLFDRCDFRGLRLDRRLAPLFAALPRSVFRDCSFDGADLRRAVLGQSRFERCTFDDACIDGSDAESAEFVDCRFAGPLDDVTFYGAPSVSEAKRLDPPRKRNEFHGNDFRDAELVDVAFVYGIDMRRQRFPDDELHVRIEGFPRRLAKARGEIDRWYERERAPALVMLATLAARWRDQDIVVARRWTPRIKAPDRVQARVWELLETI
;
A
#
# COMPACT_ATOMS: atom_id res chain seq x y z
N MET A 1 -47.78 -21.26 -14.06
CA MET A 1 -46.61 -21.20 -13.16
C MET A 1 -45.82 -22.46 -13.33
N SER A 2 -44.75 -22.40 -14.11
CA SER A 2 -43.74 -23.45 -14.21
C SER A 2 -42.42 -22.71 -14.37
N GLN A 3 -41.57 -22.78 -13.35
CA GLN A 3 -40.23 -22.21 -13.36
C GLN A 3 -39.39 -22.92 -14.44
N PRO A 4 -38.50 -22.22 -15.16
CA PRO A 4 -37.52 -22.89 -15.98
C PRO A 4 -36.49 -23.57 -15.07
N ASP A 5 -36.28 -24.86 -15.33
CA ASP A 5 -35.18 -25.65 -14.79
C ASP A 5 -33.86 -24.90 -14.94
N SER A 6 -33.32 -24.41 -13.83
CA SER A 6 -31.90 -24.04 -13.76
C SER A 6 -31.12 -25.34 -13.65
N GLU A 7 -30.62 -25.84 -14.78
CA GLU A 7 -29.62 -26.89 -14.80
C GLU A 7 -28.51 -26.57 -13.78
N PRO A 8 -28.10 -27.54 -12.93
CA PRO A 8 -26.96 -27.34 -12.07
C PRO A 8 -25.73 -27.10 -12.95
N LYS A 9 -25.11 -25.92 -12.82
CA LYS A 9 -23.80 -25.64 -13.43
C LYS A 9 -22.87 -26.81 -13.10
N GLN A 10 -22.36 -27.49 -14.14
CA GLN A 10 -21.26 -28.43 -13.99
C GLN A 10 -20.13 -27.72 -13.23
N PRO A 11 -19.41 -28.41 -12.32
CA PRO A 11 -18.25 -27.83 -11.67
C PRO A 11 -17.19 -27.64 -12.76
N ASP A 12 -17.17 -26.45 -13.37
CA ASP A 12 -16.11 -26.00 -14.26
C ASP A 12 -14.77 -26.21 -13.55
N ASP A 13 -13.80 -26.79 -14.26
CA ASP A 13 -12.41 -27.02 -13.88
C ASP A 13 -11.81 -25.81 -13.15
N GLU A 14 -11.94 -25.78 -11.83
CA GLU A 14 -11.32 -24.75 -11.02
C GLU A 14 -9.80 -24.94 -11.09
N ARG A 15 -9.08 -23.99 -11.67
CA ARG A 15 -7.61 -24.03 -11.76
C ARG A 15 -7.03 -23.63 -10.42
N VAL A 16 -7.05 -24.58 -9.49
CA VAL A 16 -6.46 -24.48 -8.16
C VAL A 16 -5.00 -24.87 -8.23
N VAL A 17 -4.12 -23.97 -7.81
CA VAL A 17 -2.73 -24.32 -7.49
C VAL A 17 -2.50 -24.11 -6.00
N ALA A 18 -2.02 -25.14 -5.32
CA ALA A 18 -1.68 -25.10 -3.90
C ALA A 18 -0.23 -25.54 -3.72
N LEU A 19 0.61 -24.62 -3.26
CA LEU A 19 2.00 -24.90 -2.92
C LEU A 19 2.19 -24.62 -1.43
N HIS A 20 2.89 -25.54 -0.76
CA HIS A 20 3.21 -25.39 0.65
C HIS A 20 4.68 -25.69 0.90
N ARG A 21 5.40 -24.76 1.53
CA ARG A 21 6.83 -24.91 1.87
C ARG A 21 7.72 -25.28 0.68
N ALA A 22 7.37 -24.78 -0.50
CA ALA A 22 8.10 -25.04 -1.73
C ALA A 22 9.10 -23.89 -2.02
N THR A 23 10.19 -24.23 -2.71
CA THR A 23 11.07 -23.24 -3.34
C THR A 23 10.85 -23.28 -4.85
N ILE A 24 10.53 -22.13 -5.42
CA ILE A 24 10.27 -21.93 -6.85
C ILE A 24 11.30 -20.93 -7.34
N THR A 25 12.10 -21.32 -8.33
CA THR A 25 13.21 -20.50 -8.78
C THR A 25 13.17 -20.30 -10.29
N GLY A 26 13.27 -19.05 -10.75
CA GLY A 26 13.42 -18.73 -12.18
C GLY A 26 12.17 -19.03 -13.03
N VAL A 27 10.99 -19.12 -12.42
CA VAL A 27 9.76 -19.47 -13.15
C VAL A 27 9.07 -18.23 -13.71
N ASP A 28 8.60 -18.34 -14.95
CA ASP A 28 7.81 -17.33 -15.64
C ASP A 28 6.30 -17.55 -15.41
N PHE A 29 5.67 -16.61 -14.70
CA PHE A 29 4.24 -16.59 -14.39
C PHE A 29 3.44 -15.59 -15.24
N ARG A 30 4.04 -14.89 -16.22
CA ARG A 30 3.39 -13.79 -16.97
C ARG A 30 2.11 -14.20 -17.71
N ARG A 31 2.01 -15.48 -18.09
CA ARG A 31 0.84 -16.06 -18.77
C ARG A 31 0.01 -16.98 -17.89
N ALA A 32 0.36 -17.09 -16.62
CA ALA A 32 -0.35 -17.96 -15.70
C ALA A 32 -1.78 -17.43 -15.46
N ARG A 33 -2.72 -18.36 -15.34
CA ARG A 33 -4.12 -18.07 -15.00
C ARG A 33 -4.52 -19.00 -13.87
N PHE A 34 -4.87 -18.41 -12.74
CA PHE A 34 -5.28 -19.14 -11.55
C PHE A 34 -6.69 -18.70 -11.16
N ASP A 35 -7.55 -19.66 -10.84
CA ASP A 35 -8.86 -19.38 -10.25
C ASP A 35 -8.76 -19.34 -8.72
N LYS A 36 -7.86 -20.17 -8.16
CA LYS A 36 -7.40 -20.11 -6.77
C LYS A 36 -5.90 -20.40 -6.72
N PHE A 37 -5.17 -19.62 -5.93
CA PHE A 37 -3.75 -19.83 -5.73
C PHE A 37 -3.42 -19.66 -4.25
N SER A 38 -2.95 -20.73 -3.61
CA SER A 38 -2.63 -20.77 -2.18
C SER A 38 -1.16 -21.11 -1.98
N LEU A 39 -0.41 -20.19 -1.37
CA LEU A 39 1.05 -20.26 -1.25
C LEU A 39 1.47 -20.15 0.22
N GLY A 40 1.34 -21.24 0.98
CA GLY A 40 1.74 -21.24 2.39
C GLY A 40 3.24 -21.51 2.54
N GLY A 41 4.01 -20.59 3.09
CA GLY A 41 5.41 -20.82 3.45
C GLY A 41 6.35 -21.03 2.28
N CYS A 42 6.00 -20.52 1.09
CA CYS A 42 6.79 -20.71 -0.12
C CYS A 42 7.88 -19.64 -0.26
N LEU A 43 8.97 -20.00 -0.94
CA LEU A 43 9.99 -19.07 -1.42
C LEU A 43 9.91 -19.00 -2.95
N PHE A 44 9.66 -17.82 -3.49
CA PHE A 44 9.81 -17.49 -4.90
C PHE A 44 11.10 -16.71 -5.06
N ASP A 45 12.03 -17.23 -5.86
CA ASP A 45 13.36 -16.67 -6.05
C ASP A 45 13.58 -16.39 -7.53
N ARG A 46 13.78 -15.12 -7.92
CA ARG A 46 13.98 -14.71 -9.32
C ARG A 46 12.83 -15.14 -10.26
N CYS A 47 11.58 -15.06 -9.79
CA CYS A 47 10.40 -15.38 -10.59
C CYS A 47 9.82 -14.12 -11.27
N ASP A 48 9.14 -14.32 -12.40
CA ASP A 48 8.59 -13.24 -13.21
C ASP A 48 7.06 -13.26 -13.15
N PHE A 49 6.47 -12.26 -12.47
CA PHE A 49 5.03 -12.06 -12.33
C PHE A 49 4.52 -10.85 -13.14
N ARG A 50 5.30 -10.37 -14.12
CA ARG A 50 4.93 -9.16 -14.88
C ARG A 50 3.61 -9.30 -15.62
N GLY A 51 2.80 -8.26 -15.59
CA GLY A 51 1.50 -8.22 -16.26
C GLY A 51 0.47 -9.20 -15.68
N LEU A 52 0.79 -9.89 -14.58
CA LEU A 52 -0.13 -10.82 -13.94
C LEU A 52 -1.34 -10.06 -13.42
N ARG A 53 -2.53 -10.64 -13.56
CA ARG A 53 -3.78 -10.05 -13.04
C ARG A 53 -4.26 -10.87 -11.87
N LEU A 54 -4.30 -10.25 -10.71
CA LEU A 54 -4.77 -10.83 -9.45
C LEU A 54 -5.84 -9.93 -8.86
N ASP A 55 -7.09 -10.41 -8.81
CA ASP A 55 -8.17 -9.69 -8.13
C ASP A 55 -8.43 -10.24 -6.71
N ARG A 56 -9.40 -9.65 -6.00
CA ARG A 56 -9.79 -10.04 -4.64
C ARG A 56 -10.12 -11.52 -4.47
N ARG A 57 -10.57 -12.22 -5.51
CA ARG A 57 -10.92 -13.66 -5.42
C ARG A 57 -9.69 -14.52 -5.17
N LEU A 58 -8.50 -13.99 -5.49
CA LEU A 58 -7.21 -14.61 -5.25
C LEU A 58 -6.56 -14.19 -3.93
N ALA A 59 -7.34 -13.64 -2.98
CA ALA A 59 -6.91 -13.35 -1.61
C ALA A 59 -6.06 -14.44 -0.91
N PRO A 60 -6.23 -15.76 -1.16
CA PRO A 60 -5.38 -16.78 -0.56
C PRO A 60 -3.90 -16.69 -0.95
N LEU A 61 -3.57 -15.94 -2.00
CA LEU A 61 -2.21 -15.92 -2.54
C LEU A 61 -1.19 -15.42 -1.53
N PHE A 62 -1.52 -14.31 -0.88
CA PHE A 62 -0.59 -13.62 0.01
C PHE A 62 -1.00 -13.70 1.49
N ALA A 63 -2.22 -14.19 1.77
CA ALA A 63 -2.75 -14.42 3.11
C ALA A 63 -2.51 -15.85 3.62
N ALA A 64 -1.97 -16.76 2.81
CA ALA A 64 -1.67 -18.12 3.23
C ALA A 64 -0.65 -18.17 4.37
N LEU A 65 -0.78 -19.20 5.21
CA LEU A 65 0.08 -19.48 6.37
C LEU A 65 0.90 -20.76 6.11
N PRO A 66 2.18 -20.81 6.51
CA PRO A 66 3.01 -19.71 7.01
C PRO A 66 3.25 -18.61 5.96
N ARG A 67 3.88 -17.50 6.35
CA ARG A 67 4.25 -16.42 5.41
C ARG A 67 5.08 -16.91 4.22
N SER A 68 4.73 -16.46 3.02
CA SER A 68 5.55 -16.61 1.80
C SER A 68 6.50 -15.44 1.56
N VAL A 69 7.63 -15.74 0.92
CA VAL A 69 8.68 -14.79 0.57
C VAL A 69 8.85 -14.75 -0.95
N PHE A 70 8.82 -13.55 -1.51
CA PHE A 70 9.16 -13.26 -2.90
C PHE A 70 10.48 -12.50 -2.90
N ARG A 71 11.48 -13.05 -3.56
CA ARG A 71 12.85 -12.54 -3.55
C ARG A 71 13.33 -12.35 -4.97
N ASP A 72 13.86 -11.16 -5.25
CA ASP A 72 14.42 -10.82 -6.57
C ASP A 72 13.38 -11.05 -7.70
N CYS A 73 12.08 -10.89 -7.40
CA CYS A 73 10.97 -11.12 -8.32
C CYS A 73 10.49 -9.81 -8.97
N SER A 74 9.92 -9.89 -10.17
CA SER A 74 9.32 -8.73 -10.84
C SER A 74 7.80 -8.85 -10.89
N PHE A 75 7.11 -7.79 -10.45
CA PHE A 75 5.66 -7.61 -10.53
C PHE A 75 5.29 -6.45 -11.47
N ASP A 76 6.20 -6.07 -12.38
CA ASP A 76 6.00 -4.88 -13.21
C ASP A 76 4.76 -5.01 -14.10
N GLY A 77 3.95 -3.95 -14.15
CA GLY A 77 2.68 -3.93 -14.87
C GLY A 77 1.63 -4.91 -14.34
N ALA A 78 1.85 -5.55 -13.18
CA ALA A 78 0.87 -6.45 -12.59
C ALA A 78 -0.35 -5.66 -12.09
N ASP A 79 -1.53 -6.23 -12.28
CA ASP A 79 -2.79 -5.71 -11.74
C ASP A 79 -3.11 -6.45 -10.45
N LEU A 80 -2.79 -5.82 -9.32
CA LEU A 80 -3.04 -6.32 -7.96
C LEU A 80 -4.08 -5.45 -7.24
N ARG A 81 -4.96 -4.78 -7.99
CA ARG A 81 -5.94 -3.87 -7.41
C ARG A 81 -6.85 -4.60 -6.44
N ARG A 82 -6.95 -4.03 -5.25
CA ARG A 82 -7.74 -4.55 -4.13
C ARG A 82 -7.30 -5.93 -3.65
N ALA A 83 -6.17 -6.45 -4.13
CA ALA A 83 -5.63 -7.73 -3.69
C ALA A 83 -5.33 -7.69 -2.20
N VAL A 84 -5.42 -8.85 -1.55
CA VAL A 84 -5.00 -9.00 -0.16
C VAL A 84 -3.56 -9.46 -0.20
N LEU A 85 -2.59 -8.57 0.07
CA LEU A 85 -1.15 -8.88 0.15
C LEU A 85 -0.78 -9.57 1.47
N GLY A 86 -1.73 -9.63 2.40
CA GLY A 86 -1.67 -10.47 3.59
C GLY A 86 -0.36 -10.30 4.35
N GLN A 87 0.28 -11.40 4.71
CA GLN A 87 1.54 -11.38 5.47
C GLN A 87 2.78 -11.49 4.60
N SER A 88 2.65 -11.43 3.27
CA SER A 88 3.74 -11.73 2.35
C SER A 88 4.90 -10.77 2.50
N ARG A 89 6.10 -11.29 2.25
CA ARG A 89 7.35 -10.53 2.30
C ARG A 89 7.96 -10.43 0.91
N PHE A 90 8.19 -9.21 0.46
CA PHE A 90 8.86 -8.91 -0.79
C PHE A 90 10.27 -8.38 -0.49
N GLU A 91 11.29 -9.01 -1.08
CA GLU A 91 12.70 -8.68 -0.91
C GLU A 91 13.31 -8.40 -2.28
N ARG A 92 13.81 -7.18 -2.51
CA ARG A 92 14.44 -6.79 -3.78
C ARG A 92 13.54 -7.02 -5.00
N CYS A 93 12.24 -6.81 -4.83
CA CYS A 93 11.26 -6.93 -5.91
C CYS A 93 11.02 -5.59 -6.62
N THR A 94 10.54 -5.66 -7.86
CA THR A 94 10.11 -4.49 -8.63
C THR A 94 8.60 -4.49 -8.81
N PHE A 95 8.00 -3.30 -8.76
CA PHE A 95 6.58 -3.02 -8.93
C PHE A 95 6.38 -1.86 -9.91
N ASP A 96 7.20 -1.79 -10.96
CA ASP A 96 7.17 -0.67 -11.90
C ASP A 96 5.87 -0.74 -12.71
N ASP A 97 5.09 0.35 -12.71
CA ASP A 97 3.75 0.44 -13.33
C ASP A 97 2.75 -0.63 -12.83
N ALA A 98 2.97 -1.20 -11.65
CA ALA A 98 2.04 -2.15 -11.04
C ALA A 98 0.85 -1.43 -10.38
N CYS A 99 -0.37 -1.90 -10.64
CA CYS A 99 -1.58 -1.35 -10.03
C CYS A 99 -1.87 -2.07 -8.71
N ILE A 100 -1.53 -1.48 -7.57
CA ILE A 100 -1.78 -2.04 -6.23
C ILE A 100 -2.86 -1.28 -5.45
N ASP A 101 -3.72 -0.56 -6.18
CA ASP A 101 -4.71 0.37 -5.64
C ASP A 101 -5.72 -0.31 -4.72
N GLY A 102 -5.94 0.25 -3.54
CA GLY A 102 -6.87 -0.29 -2.54
C GLY A 102 -6.52 -1.70 -2.05
N SER A 103 -5.28 -2.16 -2.28
CA SER A 103 -4.78 -3.44 -1.76
C SER A 103 -4.73 -3.42 -0.23
N ASP A 104 -4.95 -4.59 0.37
CA ASP A 104 -4.74 -4.78 1.79
C ASP A 104 -3.29 -5.21 2.02
N ALA A 105 -2.48 -4.24 2.44
CA ALA A 105 -1.07 -4.39 2.76
C ALA A 105 -0.79 -4.25 4.27
N GLU A 106 -1.79 -4.42 5.13
CA GLU A 106 -1.66 -4.19 6.58
C GLU A 106 -0.53 -5.01 7.21
N SER A 107 -0.36 -6.25 6.73
CA SER A 107 0.66 -7.18 7.21
C SER A 107 1.74 -7.47 6.16
N ALA A 108 1.79 -6.74 5.05
CA ALA A 108 2.81 -6.98 4.04
C ALA A 108 4.15 -6.37 4.47
N GLU A 109 5.25 -7.00 4.09
CA GLU A 109 6.61 -6.51 4.30
C GLU A 109 7.29 -6.21 2.96
N PHE A 110 7.99 -5.08 2.88
CA PHE A 110 8.70 -4.64 1.68
C PHE A 110 10.12 -4.23 2.07
N VAL A 111 11.09 -4.97 1.57
CA VAL A 111 12.50 -4.77 1.85
C VAL A 111 13.25 -4.59 0.55
N ASP A 112 13.94 -3.46 0.42
CA ASP A 112 14.78 -3.11 -0.74
C ASP A 112 14.00 -3.18 -2.08
N CYS A 113 12.69 -2.93 -2.07
CA CYS A 113 11.84 -2.99 -3.26
C CYS A 113 11.84 -1.66 -4.03
N ARG A 114 11.54 -1.73 -5.32
CA ARG A 114 11.34 -0.56 -6.19
C ARG A 114 9.88 -0.42 -6.56
N PHE A 115 9.38 0.81 -6.49
CA PHE A 115 8.10 1.22 -7.02
C PHE A 115 8.32 2.40 -7.96
N ALA A 116 7.75 2.34 -9.16
CA ALA A 116 7.80 3.41 -10.14
C ALA A 116 6.48 3.50 -10.89
N GLY A 117 6.21 4.65 -11.50
CA GLY A 117 4.93 4.91 -12.14
C GLY A 117 3.83 5.30 -11.14
N PRO A 118 2.56 5.32 -11.57
CA PRO A 118 1.45 5.79 -10.73
C PRO A 118 1.11 4.79 -9.63
N LEU A 119 1.03 5.29 -8.39
CA LEU A 119 0.44 4.58 -7.25
C LEU A 119 -0.74 5.40 -6.74
N ASP A 120 -1.94 4.84 -6.77
CA ASP A 120 -3.16 5.50 -6.29
C ASP A 120 -3.85 4.70 -5.17
N ASP A 121 -4.35 5.40 -4.15
CA ASP A 121 -5.06 4.84 -2.99
C ASP A 121 -4.36 3.64 -2.33
N VAL A 122 -3.06 3.77 -2.04
CA VAL A 122 -2.26 2.73 -1.38
C VAL A 122 -1.92 3.15 0.05
N THR A 123 -2.08 2.25 1.01
CA THR A 123 -1.59 2.48 2.38
C THR A 123 -0.57 1.40 2.73
N PHE A 124 0.64 1.82 3.11
CA PHE A 124 1.68 0.97 3.66
C PHE A 124 1.75 1.11 5.17
N TYR A 125 1.97 -0.01 5.85
CA TYR A 125 1.84 -0.12 7.29
C TYR A 125 3.20 -0.48 7.90
N GLY A 126 3.63 0.24 8.94
CA GLY A 126 4.82 -0.10 9.73
C GLY A 126 4.55 -1.16 10.79
N ALA A 127 3.28 -1.40 11.10
CA ALA A 127 2.83 -2.44 12.01
C ALA A 127 1.42 -2.91 11.65
N PRO A 128 1.14 -4.21 11.83
CA PRO A 128 -0.23 -4.72 11.76
C PRO A 128 -1.02 -4.31 13.01
N SER A 129 -2.35 -4.34 12.93
CA SER A 129 -3.22 -4.21 14.10
C SER A 129 -2.97 -5.33 15.11
N VAL A 130 -3.35 -5.10 16.38
CA VAL A 130 -3.13 -6.06 17.47
C VAL A 130 -3.80 -7.41 17.20
N SER A 131 -4.96 -7.41 16.53
CA SER A 131 -5.69 -8.63 16.18
C SER A 131 -4.97 -9.39 15.07
N GLU A 132 -4.54 -8.71 14.02
CA GLU A 132 -3.83 -9.34 12.91
C GLU A 132 -2.45 -9.83 13.32
N ALA A 133 -1.70 -9.05 14.11
CA ALA A 133 -0.38 -9.40 14.65
C ALA A 133 -0.31 -10.81 15.29
N LYS A 134 -1.40 -11.23 15.95
CA LYS A 134 -1.51 -12.54 16.62
C LYS A 134 -1.80 -13.69 15.66
N ARG A 135 -2.34 -13.39 14.48
CA ARG A 135 -2.73 -14.36 13.44
C ARG A 135 -1.62 -14.60 12.42
N LEU A 136 -0.58 -13.76 12.41
CA LEU A 136 0.60 -13.93 11.56
C LEU A 136 1.41 -15.16 11.97
N ASP A 137 2.08 -15.77 10.99
CA ASP A 137 3.01 -16.87 11.20
C ASP A 137 4.35 -16.60 10.47
N PRO A 138 5.42 -16.23 11.22
CA PRO A 138 5.45 -16.09 12.68
C PRO A 138 4.75 -14.81 13.19
N PRO A 139 4.24 -14.80 14.45
CA PRO A 139 3.68 -13.59 15.06
C PRO A 139 4.71 -12.47 15.17
N ARG A 140 4.29 -11.24 14.89
CA ARG A 140 5.17 -10.06 14.91
C ARG A 140 4.38 -8.78 15.15
N LYS A 141 5.05 -7.78 15.73
CA LYS A 141 4.45 -6.48 16.10
C LYS A 141 4.77 -5.36 15.10
N ARG A 142 5.70 -5.58 14.19
CA ARG A 142 6.16 -4.59 13.19
C ARG A 142 6.35 -5.27 11.84
N ASN A 143 6.01 -4.55 10.78
CA ASN A 143 6.35 -4.92 9.39
C ASN A 143 7.77 -4.44 9.10
N GLU A 144 8.59 -5.29 8.49
CA GLU A 144 9.82 -4.83 7.84
C GLU A 144 9.45 -3.99 6.61
N PHE A 145 9.76 -2.69 6.67
CA PHE A 145 9.54 -1.73 5.61
C PHE A 145 10.73 -0.79 5.49
N HIS A 146 11.74 -1.15 4.69
CA HIS A 146 12.97 -0.37 4.58
C HIS A 146 13.72 -0.62 3.27
N GLY A 147 14.58 0.33 2.90
CA GLY A 147 15.38 0.28 1.68
C GLY A 147 14.58 0.48 0.41
N ASN A 148 13.29 0.83 0.52
CA ASN A 148 12.42 0.92 -0.65
C ASN A 148 12.65 2.21 -1.42
N ASP A 149 12.57 2.12 -2.74
CA ASP A 149 12.79 3.23 -3.67
C ASP A 149 11.49 3.61 -4.38
N PHE A 150 11.00 4.81 -4.10
CA PHE A 150 9.81 5.43 -4.70
C PHE A 150 10.17 6.66 -5.54
N ARG A 151 11.46 6.93 -5.82
CA ARG A 151 11.87 8.20 -6.48
C ARG A 151 11.20 8.44 -7.84
N ASP A 152 10.88 7.36 -8.54
CA ASP A 152 10.26 7.40 -9.87
C ASP A 152 8.75 7.10 -9.81
N ALA A 153 8.14 7.13 -8.61
CA ALA A 153 6.72 6.88 -8.41
C ALA A 153 5.92 8.19 -8.30
N GLU A 154 4.71 8.21 -8.87
CA GLU A 154 3.72 9.26 -8.61
C GLU A 154 2.82 8.81 -7.47
N LEU A 155 3.00 9.38 -6.27
CA LEU A 155 2.30 8.97 -5.05
C LEU A 155 0.97 9.71 -4.90
N VAL A 156 -0.07 9.19 -5.56
CA VAL A 156 -1.44 9.73 -5.49
C VAL A 156 -2.15 9.09 -4.30
N ASP A 157 -2.56 9.88 -3.31
CA ASP A 157 -3.28 9.36 -2.13
C ASP A 157 -2.58 8.21 -1.39
N VAL A 158 -1.27 8.06 -1.57
CA VAL A 158 -0.46 7.06 -0.87
C VAL A 158 -0.20 7.51 0.56
N ALA A 159 -0.23 6.58 1.50
CA ALA A 159 0.16 6.85 2.89
C ALA A 159 1.09 5.79 3.46
N PHE A 160 1.98 6.26 4.31
CA PHE A 160 2.87 5.46 5.14
C PHE A 160 2.49 5.71 6.59
N VAL A 161 2.02 4.67 7.29
CA VAL A 161 1.37 4.80 8.60
C VAL A 161 1.93 3.79 9.60
N TYR A 162 1.55 3.93 10.86
CA TYR A 162 1.99 3.05 11.95
C TYR A 162 3.51 2.97 12.12
N GLY A 163 4.19 4.12 11.94
CA GLY A 163 5.60 4.30 12.32
C GLY A 163 6.60 3.70 11.32
N ILE A 164 6.32 3.79 10.02
CA ILE A 164 7.31 3.49 8.98
C ILE A 164 8.47 4.48 9.11
N ASP A 165 9.71 3.97 9.10
CA ASP A 165 10.88 4.84 9.10
C ASP A 165 11.10 5.43 7.70
N MET A 166 10.65 6.67 7.52
CA MET A 166 10.75 7.40 6.25
C MET A 166 12.18 7.84 5.91
N ARG A 167 13.15 7.71 6.83
CA ARG A 167 14.57 7.99 6.54
C ARG A 167 15.23 6.80 5.85
N ARG A 168 14.63 5.62 5.95
CA ARG A 168 15.10 4.38 5.32
C ARG A 168 14.43 4.10 3.98
N GLN A 169 13.69 5.06 3.42
CA GLN A 169 13.13 4.98 2.07
C GLN A 169 13.65 6.13 1.22
N ARG A 170 13.47 6.02 -0.09
CA ARG A 170 13.78 7.10 -1.05
C ARG A 170 12.47 7.51 -1.70
N PHE A 171 12.21 8.81 -1.77
CA PHE A 171 10.94 9.37 -2.22
C PHE A 171 11.14 10.28 -3.43
N PRO A 172 10.08 10.60 -4.18
CA PRO A 172 10.14 11.61 -5.22
C PRO A 172 10.71 12.93 -4.69
N ASP A 173 11.58 13.54 -5.49
CA ASP A 173 12.13 14.87 -5.26
C ASP A 173 11.59 15.79 -6.36
N ASP A 174 10.31 16.15 -6.21
CA ASP A 174 9.54 16.94 -7.18
C ASP A 174 8.66 17.97 -6.47
N GLU A 175 8.00 18.84 -7.24
CA GLU A 175 7.12 19.87 -6.69
C GLU A 175 5.74 19.35 -6.28
N LEU A 176 5.35 18.14 -6.72
CA LEU A 176 4.03 17.57 -6.47
C LEU A 176 3.93 16.98 -5.06
N HIS A 177 5.05 16.54 -4.49
CA HIS A 177 5.12 15.90 -3.19
C HIS A 177 5.75 16.82 -2.14
N VAL A 178 5.22 16.76 -0.92
CA VAL A 178 5.78 17.43 0.26
C VAL A 178 6.43 16.41 1.17
N ARG A 179 7.50 16.83 1.85
CA ARG A 179 8.11 16.11 2.95
C ARG A 179 8.08 16.97 4.20
N ILE A 180 7.31 16.54 5.20
CA ILE A 180 7.17 17.25 6.47
C ILE A 180 7.83 16.45 7.58
N GLU A 181 8.89 16.99 8.19
CA GLU A 181 9.56 16.39 9.35
C GLU A 181 9.09 17.01 10.67
N GLY A 182 8.97 16.22 11.74
CA GLY A 182 8.39 16.69 13.00
C GLY A 182 6.89 16.96 12.86
N PHE A 183 6.21 16.15 12.05
CA PHE A 183 4.84 16.35 11.61
C PHE A 183 3.84 16.59 12.77
N PRO A 184 3.84 15.83 13.89
CA PRO A 184 2.93 16.09 15.01
C PRO A 184 3.09 17.48 15.63
N ARG A 185 4.34 17.96 15.76
CA ARG A 185 4.64 19.30 16.29
C ARG A 185 4.17 20.39 15.33
N ARG A 186 4.44 20.22 14.04
CA ARG A 186 4.01 21.18 13.00
C ARG A 186 2.49 21.26 12.89
N LEU A 187 1.78 20.14 12.98
CA LEU A 187 0.30 20.14 13.05
C LEU A 187 -0.22 20.98 14.22
N ALA A 188 0.35 20.82 15.42
CA ALA A 188 -0.07 21.57 16.60
C ALA A 188 0.15 23.08 16.44
N LYS A 189 1.29 23.49 15.87
CA LYS A 189 1.59 24.90 15.59
C LYS A 189 0.72 25.46 14.46
N ALA A 190 0.51 24.70 13.38
CA ALA A 190 -0.31 25.09 12.25
C ALA A 190 -1.75 25.41 12.68
N ARG A 191 -2.30 24.61 13.61
CA ARG A 191 -3.64 24.84 14.15
C ARG A 191 -3.79 26.25 14.75
N GLY A 192 -2.83 26.69 15.56
CA GLY A 192 -2.85 28.03 16.17
C GLY A 192 -2.72 29.17 15.16
N GLU A 193 -1.97 28.97 14.06
CA GLU A 193 -1.88 29.96 12.98
C GLU A 193 -3.16 30.00 12.13
N ILE A 194 -3.76 28.84 11.86
CA ILE A 194 -5.01 28.73 11.08
C ILE A 194 -6.20 29.38 11.81
N ASP A 195 -6.21 29.38 13.15
CA ASP A 195 -7.27 30.05 13.91
C ASP A 195 -7.39 31.56 13.58
N ARG A 196 -6.29 32.18 13.13
CA ARG A 196 -6.22 33.59 12.71
C ARG A 196 -6.63 33.82 11.25
N TRP A 197 -6.86 32.76 10.47
CA TRP A 197 -7.26 32.88 9.07
C TRP A 197 -8.70 33.40 8.94
N TYR A 198 -9.01 33.97 7.78
CA TYR A 198 -10.38 34.31 7.41
C TYR A 198 -11.29 33.08 7.47
N GLU A 199 -12.51 33.26 7.99
CA GLU A 199 -13.44 32.16 8.29
C GLU A 199 -13.66 31.19 7.11
N ARG A 200 -13.77 31.73 5.89
CA ARG A 200 -13.97 30.96 4.65
C ARG A 200 -12.84 29.98 4.34
N GLU A 201 -11.63 30.23 4.82
CA GLU A 201 -10.46 29.36 4.64
C GLU A 201 -10.14 28.58 5.92
N ARG A 202 -10.40 29.18 7.10
CA ARG A 202 -10.16 28.55 8.40
C ARG A 202 -10.91 27.23 8.57
N ALA A 203 -12.22 27.22 8.30
CA ALA A 203 -13.02 26.01 8.50
C ALA A 203 -12.53 24.81 7.66
N PRO A 204 -12.36 24.91 6.33
CA PRO A 204 -11.82 23.80 5.54
C PRO A 204 -10.36 23.46 5.89
N ALA A 205 -9.54 24.44 6.30
CA ALA A 205 -8.17 24.19 6.73
C ALA A 205 -8.11 23.36 8.03
N LEU A 206 -8.98 23.65 9.01
CA LEU A 206 -9.08 22.86 10.24
C LEU A 206 -9.59 21.43 9.97
N VAL A 207 -10.52 21.26 9.03
CA VAL A 207 -10.98 19.93 8.58
C VAL A 207 -9.84 19.15 7.93
N MET A 208 -9.07 19.80 7.06
CA MET A 208 -7.88 19.21 6.47
C MET A 208 -6.88 18.80 7.55
N LEU A 209 -6.47 19.70 8.47
CA LEU A 209 -5.54 19.37 9.56
C LEU A 209 -6.01 18.16 10.38
N ALA A 210 -7.30 18.09 10.72
CA ALA A 210 -7.86 16.96 11.46
C ALA A 210 -7.78 15.65 10.65
N THR A 211 -7.99 15.71 9.33
CA THR A 211 -7.87 14.55 8.43
C THR A 211 -6.42 14.09 8.34
N LEU A 212 -5.47 15.02 8.17
CA LEU A 212 -4.03 14.69 8.14
C LEU A 212 -3.59 14.08 9.50
N ALA A 213 -4.02 14.68 10.63
CA ALA A 213 -3.71 14.19 11.96
C ALA A 213 -4.27 12.78 12.24
N ALA A 214 -5.47 12.48 11.74
CA ALA A 214 -6.05 11.15 11.87
C ALA A 214 -5.31 10.12 11.03
N ARG A 215 -4.90 10.48 9.80
CA ARG A 215 -4.23 9.58 8.85
C ARG A 215 -2.80 9.23 9.27
N TRP A 216 -2.03 10.21 9.77
CA TRP A 216 -0.61 10.05 10.11
C TRP A 216 -0.31 10.18 11.61
N ARG A 217 -1.24 9.75 12.46
CA ARG A 217 -1.15 9.91 13.93
C ARG A 217 0.18 9.42 14.52
N ASP A 218 0.69 8.30 14.03
CA ASP A 218 1.86 7.61 14.56
C ASP A 218 3.14 7.88 13.74
N GLN A 219 3.14 8.96 12.96
CA GLN A 219 4.15 9.21 11.94
C GLN A 219 4.86 10.57 12.18
N ASP A 220 6.19 10.54 12.32
CA ASP A 220 7.01 11.74 12.56
C ASP A 220 7.36 12.49 11.26
N ILE A 221 7.62 11.73 10.19
CA ILE A 221 7.88 12.27 8.86
C ILE A 221 6.76 11.87 7.93
N VAL A 222 6.15 12.82 7.23
CA VAL A 222 5.11 12.57 6.24
C VAL A 222 5.64 12.91 4.85
N VAL A 223 5.44 12.00 3.91
CA VAL A 223 5.52 12.26 2.47
C VAL A 223 4.13 12.11 1.91
N ALA A 224 3.63 13.14 1.23
CA ALA A 224 2.29 13.18 0.68
C ALA A 224 2.23 14.08 -0.56
N ARG A 225 1.24 13.86 -1.43
CA ARG A 225 0.96 14.79 -2.52
C ARG A 225 0.38 16.10 -1.99
N ARG A 226 0.81 17.24 -2.54
CA ARG A 226 0.30 18.58 -2.19
C ARG A 226 -1.20 18.71 -2.41
N TRP A 227 -1.71 18.08 -3.45
CA TRP A 227 -3.12 18.13 -3.80
C TRP A 227 -3.69 16.71 -3.85
N THR A 228 -4.87 16.56 -3.26
CA THR A 228 -5.67 15.35 -3.42
C THR A 228 -7.16 15.69 -3.43
N PRO A 229 -7.95 15.03 -4.31
CA PRO A 229 -9.40 15.17 -4.30
C PRO A 229 -10.06 14.53 -3.07
N ARG A 230 -9.35 13.68 -2.29
CA ARG A 230 -9.90 13.04 -1.08
C ARG A 230 -10.01 14.00 0.10
N ILE A 231 -9.19 15.05 0.13
CA ILE A 231 -9.28 16.08 1.16
C ILE A 231 -10.43 17.03 0.78
N LYS A 232 -11.43 17.11 1.67
CA LYS A 232 -12.60 18.00 1.51
C LYS A 232 -12.26 19.46 1.84
N ALA A 233 -11.29 20.02 1.14
CA ALA A 233 -10.90 21.43 1.22
C ALA A 233 -10.61 21.98 -0.19
N PRO A 234 -10.92 23.25 -0.49
CA PRO A 234 -10.59 23.86 -1.79
C PRO A 234 -9.09 23.81 -2.08
N ASP A 235 -8.69 23.70 -3.34
CA ASP A 235 -7.29 23.56 -3.77
C ASP A 235 -6.37 24.64 -3.18
N ARG A 236 -6.81 25.90 -3.20
CA ARG A 236 -6.06 27.02 -2.59
C ARG A 236 -5.83 26.85 -1.09
N VAL A 237 -6.79 26.23 -0.38
CA VAL A 237 -6.69 25.96 1.05
C VAL A 237 -5.72 24.81 1.28
N GLN A 238 -5.77 23.76 0.45
CA GLN A 238 -4.81 22.65 0.54
C GLN A 238 -3.36 23.14 0.36
N ALA A 239 -3.11 23.90 -0.71
CA ALA A 239 -1.79 24.48 -0.98
C ALA A 239 -1.29 25.32 0.20
N ARG A 240 -2.11 26.23 0.72
CA ARG A 240 -1.76 27.09 1.84
C ARG A 240 -1.49 26.33 3.14
N VAL A 241 -2.22 25.25 3.41
CA VAL A 241 -1.98 24.40 4.59
C VAL A 241 -0.63 23.68 4.48
N TRP A 242 -0.29 23.16 3.30
CA TRP A 242 1.01 22.52 3.09
C TRP A 242 2.17 23.52 3.19
N GLU A 243 2.07 24.69 2.56
CA GLU A 243 3.06 25.77 2.67
C GLU A 243 3.27 26.17 4.14
N LEU A 244 2.18 26.31 4.90
CA LEU A 244 2.27 26.58 6.34
C LEU A 244 3.01 25.44 7.06
N LEU A 245 2.66 24.18 6.79
CA LEU A 245 3.33 23.04 7.42
C LEU A 245 4.81 22.95 7.06
N GLU A 246 5.25 23.38 5.87
CA GLU A 246 6.66 23.36 5.46
C GLU A 246 7.50 24.44 6.15
N THR A 247 6.89 25.58 6.50
CA THR A 247 7.62 26.78 6.94
C THR A 247 7.68 26.97 8.46
N ILE A 248 6.83 26.29 9.24
CA ILE A 248 6.69 26.50 10.70
C ILE A 248 7.54 25.58 11.58
#